data_AF-A0AAD7CA99-F1
#
_entry.id   AF-A0AAD7CA99-F1
#
_cell.length_a   1.000
_cell.length_b   1.000
_cell.length_c   1.000
_cell.angle_alpha   90.00
_cell.angle_beta   90.00
_cell.angle_gamma   90.00
#
_symmetry.space_group_name_H-M   'P 1'
#
loop_
_entity.id
_entity.type
_entity.pdbx_description
1 polymer ?
#
loop_
_entity_poly.entity_id
_entity_poly.type
_entity_poly.pdbx_seq_one_letter_code
_entity_poly.pdbx_strand_id
1 'polypeptide(L)'
;MSDFTSLQSSLLLGSLSLIPNNTLRYVLVALFGLSALVHAIHLQRPSIQLARVELQVKETEEIIQYARSFCPAKDFLSLGEQAVWLLEVKRTVSIVKCHILESKSGLSWKKYRLLSKDIALCVLDVQKIRAAVELVVETENQRRFTESINETESLLAGFRALFDRAPVVRRSNV
;
A
#
# COMPACT_ATOMS: atom_id res chain seq x y z
N MET A 1 -3.87 -1.91 18.58
CA MET A 1 -4.28 -0.50 18.83
C MET A 1 -5.80 -0.28 18.79
N SER A 2 -6.62 -1.26 18.36
CA SER A 2 -8.09 -1.21 18.32
C SER A 2 -8.77 -1.40 19.69
N ASP A 3 -8.15 -2.16 20.59
CA ASP A 3 -8.82 -2.66 21.80
C ASP A 3 -8.87 -1.62 22.91
N PHE A 4 -7.96 -0.64 22.88
CA PHE A 4 -7.91 0.45 23.84
C PHE A 4 -9.03 1.48 23.58
N THR A 5 -9.34 1.73 22.30
CA THR A 5 -10.42 2.64 21.89
C THR A 5 -11.81 2.05 22.14
N SER A 6 -11.97 0.73 22.01
CA SER A 6 -13.25 0.08 22.31
C SER A 6 -13.55 0.12 23.82
N LEU A 7 -12.57 -0.22 24.66
CA LEU A 7 -12.69 -0.15 26.13
C LEU A 7 -13.04 1.25 26.63
N GLN A 8 -12.39 2.29 26.08
CA GLN A 8 -12.70 3.68 26.44
C GLN A 8 -14.13 4.09 26.02
N SER A 9 -14.59 3.67 24.84
CA SER A 9 -15.95 3.97 24.39
C SER A 9 -17.02 3.29 25.25
N SER A 10 -16.78 2.06 25.71
CA SER A 10 -17.67 1.32 26.61
C SER A 10 -17.75 1.95 28.01
N LEU A 11 -16.62 2.41 28.56
CA LEU A 11 -16.55 3.11 29.84
C LEU A 11 -17.22 4.49 29.78
N LEU A 12 -17.08 5.20 28.66
CA LEU A 12 -17.76 6.47 28.42
C LEU A 12 -19.28 6.30 28.31
N LEU A 13 -19.76 5.29 27.57
CA LEU A 13 -21.19 4.97 27.49
C LEU A 13 -21.77 4.54 28.84
N GLY A 14 -21.02 3.76 29.63
CA GLY A 14 -21.42 3.37 30.98
C GLY A 14 -21.47 4.55 31.96
N SER A 15 -20.50 5.46 31.92
CA SER A 15 -20.51 6.67 32.77
C SER A 15 -21.60 7.67 32.36
N LEU A 16 -21.91 7.77 31.06
CA LEU A 16 -23.04 8.55 30.55
C LEU A 16 -24.39 8.01 31.02
N SER A 17 -24.53 6.70 31.25
CA SER A 17 -25.77 6.10 31.76
C SER A 17 -25.99 6.27 33.27
N LEU A 18 -25.02 6.81 34.00
CA LEU A 18 -25.07 7.03 35.46
C LEU A 18 -25.48 8.46 35.86
N ILE A 19 -25.52 9.41 34.92
CA ILE A 19 -25.90 10.81 35.19
C ILE A 19 -27.42 10.91 35.27
N PRO A 20 -28.07 11.24 36.40
CA PRO A 20 -29.54 11.18 36.51
C PRO A 20 -30.28 12.23 35.67
N ASN A 21 -29.58 13.27 35.18
CA ASN A 21 -30.18 14.38 34.46
C ASN A 21 -30.03 14.23 32.94
N ASN A 22 -31.14 14.01 32.24
CA ASN A 22 -31.18 13.73 30.80
C ASN A 22 -30.59 14.88 29.95
N THR A 23 -30.79 16.13 30.36
CA THR A 23 -30.21 17.30 29.67
C THR A 23 -28.69 17.31 29.69
N LEU A 24 -28.06 16.97 30.84
CA LEU A 24 -26.59 16.88 30.94
C LEU A 24 -26.03 15.75 30.07
N ARG A 25 -26.73 14.61 29.97
CA ARG A 25 -26.32 13.52 29.08
C ARG A 25 -26.30 13.96 27.62
N TYR A 26 -27.36 14.62 27.15
CA TYR A 26 -27.42 15.09 25.76
C TYR A 26 -26.32 16.11 25.45
N VAL A 27 -26.04 17.04 26.38
CA VAL A 27 -24.95 18.03 26.22
C VAL A 27 -23.58 17.34 26.14
N LEU A 28 -23.32 16.34 26.99
CA LEU A 28 -22.07 15.57 26.97
C LEU A 28 -21.93 14.76 25.67
N VAL A 29 -22.97 14.06 25.22
CA VAL A 29 -22.95 13.33 23.95
C VAL A 29 -22.70 14.28 22.78
N ALA A 30 -23.34 15.45 22.77
CA ALA A 30 -23.10 16.46 21.74
C ALA A 30 -21.65 16.98 21.75
N LEU A 31 -21.09 17.25 22.94
CA LEU A 31 -19.68 17.67 23.09
C LEU A 31 -18.69 16.58 22.65
N PHE A 32 -18.96 15.31 22.97
CA PHE A 32 -18.16 14.18 22.49
C PHE A 32 -18.27 13.98 20.99
N GLY A 33 -19.47 14.14 20.42
CA GLY A 33 -19.66 14.11 18.96
C GLY A 33 -18.89 15.22 18.27
N LEU A 34 -18.93 16.45 18.81
CA LEU A 34 -18.16 17.58 18.32
C LEU A 34 -16.65 17.37 18.46
N SER A 35 -16.18 16.83 19.59
CA SER A 35 -14.76 16.56 19.79
C SER A 35 -14.26 15.47 18.84
N ALA A 36 -15.05 14.42 18.61
CA ALA A 36 -14.76 13.37 17.63
C ALA A 36 -14.74 13.93 16.19
N LEU A 37 -15.67 14.82 15.85
CA LEU A 37 -15.68 15.54 14.57
C LEU A 37 -14.45 16.41 14.39
N VAL A 38 -14.07 17.19 15.41
CA VAL A 38 -12.85 18.00 15.39
C VAL A 38 -11.62 17.11 15.25
N HIS A 39 -11.57 15.97 15.95
CA HIS A 39 -10.48 15.00 15.83
C HIS A 39 -10.41 14.39 14.42
N ALA A 40 -11.56 14.06 13.82
CA ALA A 40 -11.64 13.55 12.46
C ALA A 40 -11.15 14.58 11.42
N ILE A 41 -11.52 15.86 11.59
CA ILE A 41 -11.02 16.97 10.75
C ILE A 41 -9.51 17.16 10.96
N HIS A 42 -9.02 16.99 12.19
CA HIS A 42 -7.60 17.06 12.51
C HIS A 42 -6.78 15.92 11.89
N LEU A 43 -7.34 14.71 11.86
CA LEU A 43 -6.73 13.54 11.20
C LEU A 43 -6.76 13.64 9.68
N GLN A 44 -7.78 14.30 9.12
CA GLN A 44 -7.88 14.60 7.69
C GLN A 44 -7.04 15.81 7.25
N ARG A 45 -6.18 16.37 8.12
CA ARG A 45 -5.31 17.49 7.74
C ARG A 45 -4.55 17.14 6.45
N PRO A 46 -4.60 18.01 5.42
CA PRO A 46 -4.01 17.74 4.12
C PRO A 46 -2.50 17.53 4.22
N SER A 47 -1.83 18.08 5.23
CA SER A 47 -0.41 17.81 5.51
C SER A 47 -0.14 16.35 5.90
N ILE A 48 -1.02 15.73 6.68
CA ILE A 48 -0.89 14.32 7.10
C ILE A 48 -1.20 13.41 5.91
N GLN A 49 -2.25 13.72 5.15
CA GLN A 49 -2.60 12.98 3.94
C GLN A 49 -1.49 13.05 2.90
N LEU A 50 -0.88 14.22 2.71
CA LEU A 50 0.27 14.41 1.82
C LEU A 50 1.47 13.58 2.26
N ALA A 51 1.81 13.56 3.55
CA ALA A 51 2.92 12.75 4.05
C ALA A 51 2.72 11.25 3.79
N ARG A 52 1.46 10.77 3.90
CA ARG A 52 1.11 9.39 3.54
C ARG A 52 1.31 9.12 2.05
N VAL A 53 0.92 10.04 1.17
CA VAL A 53 1.15 9.91 -0.28
C VAL A 53 2.64 9.93 -0.60
N GLU A 54 3.42 10.82 0.00
CA GLU A 54 4.87 10.88 -0.19
C GLU A 54 5.54 9.53 0.18
N LEU A 55 5.07 8.89 1.25
CA LEU A 55 5.54 7.56 1.65
C LEU A 55 5.14 6.49 0.61
N GLN A 56 3.89 6.48 0.16
CA GLN A 56 3.43 5.53 -0.88
C GLN A 56 4.17 5.71 -2.21
N VAL A 57 4.50 6.94 -2.60
CA VAL A 57 5.30 7.23 -3.79
C VAL A 57 6.69 6.63 -3.66
N LYS A 58 7.33 6.77 -2.49
CA LYS A 58 8.66 6.16 -2.24
C LYS A 58 8.63 4.64 -2.28
N GLU A 59 7.65 4.01 -1.61
CA GLU A 59 7.48 2.55 -1.68
C GLU A 59 7.30 2.08 -3.13
N THR A 60 6.49 2.80 -3.91
CA THR A 60 6.25 2.45 -5.32
C THR A 60 7.50 2.65 -6.17
N GLU A 61 8.30 3.67 -5.89
CA GLU A 61 9.59 3.93 -6.56
C GLU A 61 10.57 2.77 -6.31
N GLU A 62 10.64 2.26 -5.08
CA GLU A 62 11.44 1.09 -4.71
C GLU A 62 10.98 -0.19 -5.44
N ILE A 63 9.65 -0.42 -5.50
CA ILE A 63 9.09 -1.58 -6.21
C ILE A 63 9.39 -1.50 -7.72
N ILE A 64 9.31 -0.32 -8.33
CA ILE A 64 9.66 -0.13 -9.75
C ILE A 64 11.15 -0.37 -9.98
N GLN A 65 12.03 0.13 -9.11
CA GLN A 65 13.47 -0.10 -9.22
C GLN A 65 13.80 -1.59 -9.08
N TYR A 66 13.15 -2.26 -8.12
CA TYR A 66 13.22 -3.71 -7.96
C TYR A 66 12.80 -4.39 -9.27
N ALA A 67 11.59 -4.13 -9.77
CA ALA A 67 11.06 -4.71 -11.01
C ALA A 67 12.00 -4.54 -12.21
N ARG A 68 12.60 -3.35 -12.37
CA ARG A 68 13.54 -3.07 -13.46
C ARG A 68 14.82 -3.90 -13.41
N SER A 69 15.26 -4.33 -12.22
CA SER A 69 16.51 -5.09 -12.08
C SER A 69 16.42 -6.52 -12.62
N PHE A 70 15.21 -7.05 -12.84
CA PHE A 70 15.00 -8.44 -13.24
C PHE A 70 13.98 -8.66 -14.34
N CYS A 71 13.25 -7.64 -14.78
CA CYS A 71 12.28 -7.76 -15.87
C CYS A 71 12.93 -7.87 -17.26
N PRO A 72 12.34 -8.67 -18.16
CA PRO A 72 12.79 -8.78 -19.55
C PRO A 72 12.55 -7.48 -20.33
N ALA A 73 13.28 -7.29 -21.44
CA ALA A 73 13.25 -6.06 -22.25
C ALA A 73 11.85 -5.65 -22.77
N LYS A 74 10.92 -6.61 -22.88
CA LYS A 74 9.55 -6.38 -23.34
C LYS A 74 8.71 -5.59 -22.31
N ASP A 75 8.89 -5.87 -21.03
CA ASP A 75 8.18 -5.22 -19.93
C ASP A 75 8.96 -4.01 -19.36
N PHE A 76 10.19 -3.80 -19.84
CA PHE A 76 10.98 -2.62 -19.50
C PHE A 76 10.33 -1.31 -19.95
N LEU A 77 9.67 -1.32 -21.12
CA LEU A 77 8.95 -0.15 -21.64
C LEU A 77 7.73 0.21 -20.78
N SER A 78 6.93 -0.79 -20.39
CA SER A 78 5.76 -0.55 -19.52
C SER A 78 6.19 -0.08 -18.12
N LEU A 79 7.24 -0.66 -17.54
CA LEU A 79 7.86 -0.15 -16.29
C LEU A 79 8.49 1.25 -16.47
N GLY A 80 8.95 1.57 -17.68
CA GLY A 80 9.38 2.90 -18.10
C GLY A 80 8.25 3.92 -17.97
N GLU A 81 7.13 3.64 -18.61
CA GLU A 81 5.92 4.46 -18.58
C GLU A 81 5.40 4.64 -17.15
N GLN A 82 5.27 3.55 -16.36
CA GLN A 82 4.82 3.63 -14.97
C GLN A 82 5.70 4.54 -14.10
N ALA A 83 7.02 4.55 -14.33
CA ALA A 83 7.92 5.46 -13.64
C ALA A 83 7.73 6.92 -14.05
N VAL A 84 7.42 7.19 -15.33
CA VAL A 84 7.11 8.55 -15.81
C VAL A 84 5.82 9.06 -15.15
N TRP A 85 4.78 8.23 -15.10
CA TRP A 85 3.54 8.56 -14.38
C TRP A 85 3.80 8.83 -12.89
N LEU A 86 4.65 8.01 -12.25
CA LEU A 86 5.01 8.23 -10.85
C LEU A 86 5.74 9.56 -10.63
N LEU A 87 6.60 9.98 -11.57
CA LEU A 87 7.27 11.29 -11.54
C LEU A 87 6.26 12.45 -11.67
N GLU A 88 5.24 12.31 -12.51
CA GLU A 88 4.17 13.30 -12.62
C GLU A 88 3.38 13.42 -11.32
N VAL A 89 3.08 12.31 -10.66
CA VAL A 89 2.43 12.34 -9.34
C VAL A 89 3.34 13.00 -8.30
N LYS A 90 4.63 12.69 -8.29
CA LYS A 90 5.62 13.31 -7.38
C LYS A 90 5.71 14.83 -7.59
N ARG A 91 5.62 15.29 -8.83
CA ARG A 91 5.55 16.71 -9.17
C ARG A 91 4.28 17.36 -8.62
N THR A 92 3.13 16.72 -8.82
CA THR A 92 1.83 17.20 -8.32
C THR A 92 1.81 17.29 -6.80
N VAL A 93 2.31 16.26 -6.11
CA VAL A 93 2.50 16.22 -4.65
C VAL A 93 3.37 17.38 -4.17
N SER A 94 4.45 17.70 -4.89
CA SER A 94 5.31 18.84 -4.55
C SER A 94 4.59 20.18 -4.69
N ILE A 95 3.77 20.36 -5.73
CA ILE A 95 2.95 21.58 -5.91
C ILE A 95 1.95 21.72 -4.76
N VAL A 96 1.25 20.65 -4.43
CA VAL A 96 0.31 20.59 -3.29
C VAL A 96 1.01 20.94 -1.97
N LYS A 97 2.23 20.45 -1.77
CA LYS A 97 3.06 20.78 -0.61
C LYS A 97 3.35 22.27 -0.51
N CYS A 98 3.77 22.89 -1.61
CA CYS A 98 4.02 24.33 -1.68
C CYS A 98 2.77 25.13 -1.31
N HIS A 99 1.59 24.76 -1.85
CA HIS A 99 0.34 25.43 -1.50
C HIS A 99 -0.04 25.31 -0.02
N ILE A 100 0.22 24.16 0.60
CA ILE A 100 0.00 23.97 2.05
C ILE A 100 0.95 24.85 2.85
N LEU A 101 2.24 24.90 2.48
CA LEU A 101 3.27 25.68 3.16
C LEU A 101 3.08 27.20 3.01
N GLU A 102 2.52 27.66 1.90
CA GLU A 102 2.23 29.07 1.65
C GLU A 102 1.01 29.55 2.47
N SER A 103 0.10 28.64 2.80
CA SER A 103 -1.17 28.96 3.48
C SER A 103 -1.08 29.20 5.00
N LYS A 104 0.09 29.58 5.52
CA LYS A 104 0.35 29.78 6.97
C LYS A 104 -0.63 30.75 7.66
N SER A 105 -1.34 31.60 6.92
CA SER A 105 -2.36 32.54 7.41
C SER A 105 -3.79 31.98 7.49
N GLY A 106 -3.99 30.69 7.21
CA GLY A 106 -5.28 30.01 7.28
C GLY A 106 -5.81 29.61 5.91
N LEU A 107 -6.04 28.31 5.74
CA LEU A 107 -6.68 27.75 4.57
C LEU A 107 -8.19 28.03 4.60
N SER A 108 -8.69 28.77 3.61
CA SER A 108 -10.14 28.82 3.35
C SER A 108 -10.67 27.40 3.15
N TRP A 109 -11.86 27.12 3.68
CA TRP A 109 -12.50 25.80 3.59
C TRP A 109 -12.63 25.30 2.15
N LYS A 110 -12.83 26.21 1.19
CA LYS A 110 -12.84 25.89 -0.25
C LYS A 110 -11.49 25.36 -0.74
N LYS A 111 -10.39 26.02 -0.36
CA LYS A 111 -9.02 25.60 -0.71
C LYS A 111 -8.64 24.29 -0.03
N TYR A 112 -9.03 24.11 1.24
CA TYR A 112 -8.86 22.86 1.97
C TYR A 112 -9.51 21.69 1.23
N ARG A 113 -10.77 21.85 0.81
CA ARG A 113 -11.52 20.79 0.10
C ARG A 113 -10.91 20.47 -1.27
N LEU A 114 -10.40 21.48 -1.99
CA LEU A 114 -9.70 21.27 -3.25
C LEU A 114 -8.40 20.48 -3.04
N LEU A 115 -7.56 20.91 -2.10
CA LEU A 115 -6.32 20.19 -1.76
C LEU A 115 -6.58 18.75 -1.34
N SER A 116 -7.59 18.50 -0.49
CA SER A 116 -7.95 17.13 -0.11
C SER A 116 -8.40 16.28 -1.30
N LYS A 117 -9.09 16.87 -2.29
CA LYS A 117 -9.45 16.16 -3.52
C LYS A 117 -8.22 15.86 -4.37
N ASP A 118 -7.33 16.82 -4.54
CA ASP A 118 -6.11 16.65 -5.34
C ASP A 118 -5.20 15.58 -4.71
N ILE A 119 -5.09 15.57 -3.38
CA ILE A 119 -4.36 14.52 -2.64
C ILE A 119 -5.04 13.17 -2.84
N ALA A 120 -6.37 13.09 -2.77
CA ALA A 120 -7.10 11.84 -2.97
C ALA A 120 -6.91 11.29 -4.40
N LEU A 121 -6.87 12.15 -5.42
CA LEU A 121 -6.54 11.75 -6.78
C LEU A 121 -5.11 11.20 -6.87
N CYS A 122 -4.14 11.88 -6.26
CA CYS A 122 -2.76 11.39 -6.19
C CYS A 122 -2.67 10.01 -5.53
N VAL A 123 -3.42 9.76 -4.44
CA VAL A 123 -3.47 8.42 -3.80
C VAL A 123 -3.94 7.37 -4.80
N LEU A 124 -5.03 7.64 -5.51
CA LEU A 124 -5.60 6.69 -6.47
C LEU A 124 -4.64 6.40 -7.62
N ASP A 125 -3.95 7.42 -8.12
CA ASP A 125 -3.00 7.25 -9.21
C ASP A 125 -1.77 6.46 -8.77
N VAL A 126 -1.22 6.72 -7.56
CA VAL A 126 -0.14 5.90 -6.99
C VAL A 126 -0.59 4.46 -6.80
N GLN A 127 -1.80 4.22 -6.32
CA GLN A 127 -2.33 2.86 -6.15
C GLN A 127 -2.48 2.13 -7.48
N LYS A 128 -2.94 2.79 -8.54
CA LYS A 128 -3.02 2.20 -9.89
C LYS A 128 -1.63 1.84 -10.43
N ILE A 129 -0.67 2.76 -10.31
CA ILE A 129 0.71 2.54 -10.73
C ILE A 129 1.30 1.35 -9.97
N ARG A 130 1.15 1.35 -8.63
CA ARG A 130 1.63 0.27 -7.78
C ARG A 130 1.01 -1.08 -8.18
N ALA A 131 -0.30 -1.15 -8.37
CA ALA A 131 -0.97 -2.39 -8.77
C ALA A 131 -0.49 -2.88 -10.16
N ALA A 132 -0.25 -1.97 -11.11
CA ALA A 132 0.28 -2.33 -12.41
C ALA A 132 1.70 -2.91 -12.31
N VAL A 133 2.55 -2.31 -11.47
CA VAL A 133 3.93 -2.78 -11.26
C VAL A 133 3.95 -4.11 -10.50
N GLU A 134 3.13 -4.26 -9.45
CA GLU A 134 3.00 -5.51 -8.69
C GLU A 134 2.53 -6.66 -9.59
N LEU A 135 1.63 -6.40 -10.54
CA LEU A 135 1.20 -7.40 -11.51
C LEU A 135 2.36 -7.87 -12.39
N VAL A 136 3.20 -6.95 -12.88
CA VAL A 136 4.40 -7.30 -13.66
C VAL A 136 5.36 -8.16 -12.82
N VAL A 137 5.63 -7.75 -11.58
CA VAL A 137 6.50 -8.50 -10.66
C VAL A 137 5.96 -9.90 -10.39
N GLU A 138 4.66 -10.03 -10.14
CA GLU A 138 4.02 -11.31 -9.88
C GLU A 138 4.08 -12.23 -11.10
N THR A 139 3.80 -11.71 -12.31
CA THR A 139 3.90 -12.49 -13.55
C THR A 139 5.33 -13.00 -13.80
N GLU A 140 6.34 -12.19 -13.50
CA GLU A 140 7.74 -12.58 -13.67
C GLU A 140 8.18 -13.60 -12.61
N ASN A 141 7.71 -13.46 -11.37
CA ASN A 141 7.94 -14.45 -10.32
C ASN A 141 7.33 -15.82 -10.69
N GLN A 142 6.12 -15.84 -11.24
CA GLN A 142 5.47 -17.07 -11.71
C GLN A 142 6.23 -17.71 -12.88
N ARG A 143 6.74 -16.89 -13.82
CA ARG A 143 7.58 -17.37 -14.92
C ARG A 143 8.83 -18.06 -14.39
N ARG A 144 9.56 -17.40 -13.49
CA ARG A 144 10.79 -17.94 -12.87
C ARG A 144 10.54 -19.21 -12.07
N PHE A 145 9.43 -19.28 -11.35
CA PHE A 145 9.05 -20.47 -10.61
C PHE A 145 8.78 -21.65 -11.55
N THR A 146 8.07 -21.40 -12.65
CA THR A 146 7.79 -22.42 -13.68
C THR A 146 9.07 -22.90 -14.36
N GLU A 147 10.00 -21.98 -14.68
CA GLU A 147 11.31 -22.32 -15.23
C GLU A 147 12.12 -23.18 -14.27
N SER A 148 12.14 -22.84 -12.97
CA SER A 148 12.83 -23.63 -11.94
C SER A 148 12.25 -25.05 -11.82
N ILE A 149 10.92 -25.21 -11.85
CA ILE A 149 10.29 -26.54 -11.84
C ILE A 149 10.74 -27.35 -13.06
N ASN A 150 10.64 -26.77 -14.26
CA ASN A 150 11.03 -27.44 -15.50
C ASN A 150 12.51 -27.86 -15.49
N GLU A 151 13.41 -27.05 -14.95
CA GLU A 151 14.82 -27.40 -14.78
C GLU A 151 14.99 -28.60 -13.83
N THR A 152 14.28 -28.62 -12.70
CA THR A 152 14.34 -29.75 -11.76
C THR A 152 13.76 -31.04 -12.35
N GLU A 153 12.69 -30.97 -13.13
CA GLU A 153 12.10 -32.12 -13.81
C GLU A 153 13.02 -32.67 -14.90
N SER A 154 13.66 -31.79 -15.67
CA SER A 154 14.68 -32.16 -16.65
C SER A 154 15.88 -32.86 -15.99
N LEU A 155 16.37 -32.34 -14.86
CA LEU A 155 17.46 -32.96 -14.10
C LEU A 155 17.05 -34.34 -13.57
N LEU A 156 15.86 -34.47 -12.99
CA LEU A 156 15.32 -35.75 -12.50
C LEU A 156 15.15 -36.77 -13.64
N ALA A 157 14.67 -36.34 -14.81
CA ALA A 157 14.56 -37.19 -16.00
C ALA A 157 15.93 -37.65 -16.49
N GLY A 158 16.93 -36.77 -16.50
CA GLY A 158 18.32 -37.10 -16.84
C GLY A 158 18.94 -38.09 -15.85
N PHE A 159 18.73 -37.89 -14.54
CA PHE A 159 19.15 -38.86 -13.51
C PHE A 159 18.48 -40.22 -13.70
N ARG A 160 17.17 -40.25 -13.98
CA ARG A 160 16.44 -41.50 -14.20
C ARG A 160 16.95 -42.26 -15.42
N ALA A 161 17.21 -41.56 -16.53
CA ALA A 161 17.79 -42.15 -17.73
C ALA A 161 19.22 -42.72 -17.51
N LEU A 162 20.00 -42.13 -16.61
CA LEU A 162 21.31 -42.65 -16.20
C LEU A 162 21.18 -43.94 -15.38
N PHE A 163 20.20 -44.01 -14.45
CA PHE A 163 19.94 -45.21 -13.66
C PHE A 163 19.35 -46.36 -14.49
N ASP A 164 18.47 -46.08 -15.44
CA ASP A 164 17.90 -47.10 -16.34
C ASP A 164 18.94 -47.68 -17.31
N ARG A 165 20.05 -46.97 -17.55
CA ARG A 165 21.21 -47.45 -18.34
C ARG A 165 22.29 -48.15 -17.51
N ALA A 166 22.17 -48.20 -16.19
CA ALA A 166 23.14 -48.90 -15.35
C ALA A 166 23.00 -50.42 -15.55
N PRO A 167 24.06 -51.16 -15.92
CA PRO A 167 23.97 -52.60 -16.11
C PRO A 167 23.62 -53.27 -14.77
N VAL A 168 22.55 -54.05 -14.76
CA VAL A 168 22.17 -54.91 -13.64
C VAL A 168 23.33 -55.87 -13.39
N VAL A 169 24.16 -55.57 -12.38
CA VAL A 169 25.20 -56.48 -11.89
C VAL A 169 24.47 -57.68 -11.31
N ARG A 170 24.26 -58.72 -12.13
CA ARG A 170 23.82 -60.04 -11.67
C ARG A 170 24.85 -60.51 -10.65
N ARG A 171 24.52 -60.43 -9.37
CA ARG A 171 25.22 -61.17 -8.33
C ARG A 171 25.02 -62.65 -8.64
N SER A 172 26.04 -63.25 -9.25
CA SER A 172 26.21 -64.69 -9.30
C SER A 172 26.52 -65.16 -7.88
N ASN A 173 25.55 -65.77 -7.22
CA ASN A 173 25.80 -66.49 -5.97
C ASN A 173 26.64 -67.72 -6.31
N VAL A 174 27.86 -67.76 -5.77
CA VAL A 174 28.67 -68.97 -5.58
C VAL A 174 28.84 -69.14 -4.08
#